data_AF-A0A7X5WSA5-F1
#
_entry.id   AF-A0A7X5WSA5-F1
#
_cell.length_a   1.000
_cell.length_b   1.000
_cell.length_c   1.000
_cell.angle_alpha   90.00
_cell.angle_beta   90.00
_cell.angle_gamma   90.00
#
_symmetry.space_group_name_H-M   'P 1'
#
loop_
_entity.id
_entity.type
_entity.pdbx_description
1 polymer ?
#
loop_
_entity_poly.entity_id
_entity_poly.type
_entity_poly.pdbx_seq_one_letter_code
_entity_poly.pdbx_strand_id
1 'polypeptide(L)'
;VRRGSGGGAVLLLPDEHVWVDAWLPAGDPLWVDDVVRAGEWMGEAWARSAVTLGFEAEHVAVHRGRVRASAWSAQVCFAGRGPGEVFVSPEGQKLTGLSQ
;
A
#
# COMPACT_ATOMS: atom_id res chain seq x y z
N VAL A 1 5.68 20.04 -0.16
CA VAL A 1 5.81 19.02 0.90
C VAL A 1 6.75 17.93 0.43
N ARG A 2 7.70 17.46 1.25
CA ARG A 2 8.59 16.31 0.97
C ARG A 2 8.53 15.37 2.17
N ARG A 3 8.25 14.08 1.96
CA ARG A 3 8.17 13.08 3.04
C ARG A 3 9.55 12.54 3.40
N GLY A 4 9.69 12.01 4.63
CA GLY A 4 10.92 11.39 5.11
C GLY A 4 11.16 9.99 4.55
N SER A 5 10.09 9.27 4.20
CA SER A 5 10.15 7.96 3.55
C SER A 5 10.54 8.07 2.06
N GLY A 6 11.01 6.95 1.50
CA GLY A 6 11.36 6.88 0.08
C GLY A 6 10.17 6.94 -0.88
N GLY A 7 10.45 6.69 -2.17
CA GLY A 7 9.45 6.53 -3.23
C GLY A 7 9.18 7.77 -4.09
N GLY A 8 8.43 7.58 -5.18
CA GLY A 8 8.10 8.62 -6.16
C GLY A 8 6.97 9.58 -5.71
N ALA A 9 6.62 10.51 -6.59
CA ALA A 9 5.53 11.45 -6.38
C ALA A 9 4.17 10.74 -6.28
N VAL A 10 3.25 11.37 -5.56
CA VAL A 10 1.85 10.97 -5.41
C VAL A 10 1.01 12.21 -5.68
N LEU A 11 0.00 12.09 -6.54
CA LEU A 11 -1.01 13.13 -6.73
C LEU A 11 -2.08 12.95 -5.65
N LEU A 12 -2.35 14.01 -4.88
CA LEU A 12 -3.42 14.04 -3.90
C LEU A 12 -4.41 15.10 -4.32
N LEU A 13 -5.66 14.68 -4.49
CA LEU A 13 -6.79 15.56 -4.76
C LEU A 13 -7.62 15.70 -3.48
N PRO A 14 -8.12 16.91 -3.14
CA PRO A 14 -9.01 17.11 -2.01
C PRO A 14 -10.18 16.14 -2.05
N ASP A 15 -10.53 15.58 -0.88
CA ASP A 15 -11.68 14.69 -0.69
C ASP A 15 -11.66 13.36 -1.47
N GLU A 16 -10.60 13.07 -2.22
CA GLU A 16 -10.45 11.82 -2.99
C GLU A 16 -9.57 10.77 -2.31
N HIS A 17 -8.90 11.11 -1.20
CA HIS A 17 -7.89 10.26 -0.57
C HIS A 17 -8.06 10.22 0.94
N VAL A 18 -7.85 9.03 1.52
CA VAL A 18 -7.68 8.83 2.97
C VAL A 18 -6.23 8.48 3.24
N TRP A 19 -5.60 9.17 4.18
CA TRP A 19 -4.24 8.88 4.65
C TRP A 19 -4.30 8.45 6.12
N VAL A 20 -3.61 7.35 6.43
CA VAL A 20 -3.39 6.89 7.81
C VAL A 20 -1.91 6.63 8.01
N ASP A 21 -1.34 7.16 9.08
CA ASP A 21 -0.01 6.79 9.57
C ASP A 21 -0.17 5.87 10.78
N ALA A 22 0.56 4.76 10.79
CA ALA A 22 0.64 3.85 11.92
C ALA A 22 2.08 3.79 12.42
N TRP A 23 2.24 3.93 13.73
CA TRP A 23 3.52 3.78 14.41
C TRP A 23 3.46 2.56 15.31
N LEU A 24 4.48 1.71 15.25
CA LEU A 24 4.64 0.53 16.09
C LEU A 24 5.98 0.60 16.82
N PRO A 25 6.04 0.30 18.13
CA PRO A 25 7.30 0.13 18.82
C PRO A 25 8.04 -1.12 18.32
N ALA A 26 9.37 -1.11 18.38
CA ALA A 26 10.16 -2.30 18.11
C ALA A 26 9.77 -3.42 19.10
N GLY A 27 9.54 -4.62 18.58
CA GLY A 27 9.08 -5.78 19.36
C GLY A 27 7.56 -5.90 19.51
N ASP A 28 6.77 -4.98 18.95
CA ASP A 28 5.33 -5.19 18.79
C ASP A 28 5.05 -6.47 17.96
N PRO A 29 4.00 -7.26 18.25
CA PRO A 29 3.67 -8.45 17.46
C PRO A 29 3.41 -8.20 15.97
N LEU A 30 3.01 -6.99 15.58
CA LEU A 30 2.83 -6.57 14.18
C LEU A 30 4.10 -5.96 13.57
N TRP A 31 5.11 -5.65 14.39
CA TRP A 31 6.39 -5.17 13.92
C TRP A 31 7.25 -6.35 13.43
N VAL A 32 7.67 -6.28 12.17
CA VAL A 32 8.47 -7.31 11.51
C VAL A 32 9.72 -6.66 10.92
N ASP A 33 10.90 -7.15 11.30
CA ASP A 33 12.19 -6.71 10.75
C ASP A 33 12.47 -7.33 9.36
N ASP A 34 11.51 -7.20 8.46
CA ASP A 34 11.60 -7.58 7.06
C ASP A 34 10.73 -6.62 6.25
N VAL A 35 11.36 -5.75 5.46
CA VAL A 35 10.68 -4.72 4.64
C VAL A 35 9.65 -5.30 3.66
N VAL A 36 9.78 -6.57 3.26
CA VAL A 36 8.79 -7.22 2.37
C VAL A 36 7.55 -7.64 3.16
N ARG A 37 7.70 -8.00 4.43
CA ARG A 37 6.61 -8.52 5.27
C ARG A 37 5.99 -7.46 6.18
N ALA A 38 6.74 -6.41 6.52
CA ALA A 38 6.34 -5.37 7.47
C ALA A 38 5.02 -4.67 7.10
N GLY A 39 4.76 -4.50 5.80
CA GLY A 39 3.54 -3.88 5.29
C GLY A 39 2.35 -4.84 5.14
N GLU A 40 2.53 -6.15 5.27
CA GLU A 40 1.47 -7.13 4.96
C GLU A 40 0.24 -6.93 5.85
N TRP A 41 0.42 -6.78 7.16
CA TRP A 41 -0.70 -6.62 8.10
C TRP A 41 -1.52 -5.35 7.81
N MET A 42 -0.86 -4.26 7.41
CA MET A 42 -1.50 -3.01 7.03
C MET A 42 -2.26 -3.18 5.72
N GLY A 43 -1.68 -3.89 4.74
CA GLY A 43 -2.35 -4.28 3.52
C GLY A 43 -3.62 -5.09 3.77
N GLU A 44 -3.57 -6.08 4.66
CA GLU A 44 -4.75 -6.85 5.06
C GLU A 44 -5.83 -5.98 5.73
N ALA A 45 -5.41 -5.01 6.56
CA ALA A 45 -6.35 -4.08 7.18
C ALA A 45 -7.09 -3.26 6.11
N TRP A 46 -6.36 -2.68 5.16
CA TRP A 46 -6.95 -1.96 4.03
C TRP A 46 -7.83 -2.82 3.14
N ALA A 47 -7.42 -4.05 2.83
CA ALA A 47 -8.23 -4.98 2.04
C ALA A 47 -9.57 -5.29 2.72
N ARG A 48 -9.56 -5.57 4.04
CA ARG A 48 -10.80 -5.79 4.82
C ARG A 48 -11.68 -4.53 4.85
N SER A 49 -11.08 -3.34 4.97
CA SER A 49 -11.82 -2.08 4.92
C SER A 49 -12.46 -1.86 3.55
N ALA A 50 -11.75 -2.14 2.45
CA ALA A 50 -12.33 -2.06 1.11
C ALA A 50 -13.55 -2.98 0.96
N VAL A 51 -13.44 -4.23 1.42
CA VAL A 51 -14.59 -5.16 1.41
C VAL A 51 -15.76 -4.63 2.25
N THR A 52 -15.47 -4.07 3.42
CA THR A 52 -16.50 -3.45 4.29
C THR A 52 -17.19 -2.27 3.61
N LEU A 53 -16.50 -1.56 2.73
CA LEU A 53 -17.01 -0.43 1.95
C LEU A 53 -17.71 -0.84 0.65
N GLY A 54 -17.81 -2.15 0.36
CA GLY A 54 -18.58 -2.69 -0.76
C GLY A 54 -17.77 -3.17 -1.95
N PHE A 55 -16.44 -3.31 -1.84
CA PHE A 55 -15.65 -4.01 -2.86
C PHE A 55 -15.85 -5.53 -2.72
N GLU A 56 -15.97 -6.24 -3.84
CA GLU A 56 -16.04 -7.71 -3.85
C GLU A 56 -14.69 -8.31 -3.41
N ALA A 57 -14.73 -9.25 -2.46
CA ALA A 57 -13.54 -9.78 -1.81
C ALA A 57 -12.59 -10.49 -2.80
N GLU A 58 -13.13 -11.20 -3.80
CA GLU A 58 -12.37 -11.85 -4.86
C GLU A 58 -11.61 -10.87 -5.77
N HIS A 59 -12.03 -9.60 -5.78
CA HIS A 59 -11.40 -8.57 -6.59
C HIS A 59 -10.35 -7.78 -5.83
N VAL A 60 -10.28 -7.88 -4.50
CA VAL A 60 -9.31 -7.16 -3.66
C VAL A 60 -8.14 -8.07 -3.33
N ALA A 61 -6.91 -7.65 -3.67
CA ALA A 61 -5.72 -8.43 -3.44
C ALA A 61 -4.58 -7.61 -2.82
N VAL A 62 -3.94 -8.17 -1.79
CA VAL A 62 -2.70 -7.64 -1.20
C VAL A 62 -1.49 -8.22 -1.93
N HIS A 63 -0.55 -7.37 -2.35
CA HIS A 63 0.70 -7.81 -2.98
C HIS A 63 1.69 -8.35 -1.92
N ARG A 64 1.87 -9.67 -1.90
CA ARG A 64 2.75 -10.39 -0.93
C ARG A 64 4.07 -10.80 -1.55
N GLY A 65 4.88 -9.83 -1.94
CA GLY A 65 6.20 -10.10 -2.52
C GLY A 65 7.04 -8.86 -2.71
N ARG A 66 8.24 -9.07 -3.23
CA ARG A 66 9.19 -7.97 -3.53
C ARG A 66 8.58 -6.95 -4.49
N VAL A 67 9.16 -5.76 -4.48
CA VAL A 67 8.79 -4.67 -5.38
C VAL A 67 8.86 -5.13 -6.84
N ARG A 68 7.80 -4.87 -7.60
CA ARG A 68 7.77 -4.96 -9.06
C ARG A 68 7.75 -3.55 -9.63
N ALA A 69 8.91 -3.09 -10.07
CA ALA A 69 9.05 -1.75 -10.65
C ALA A 69 8.54 -1.72 -12.11
N SER A 70 8.08 -0.54 -12.52
CA SER A 70 7.88 -0.16 -13.92
C SER A 70 8.87 0.94 -14.31
N ALA A 71 8.85 1.34 -15.58
CA ALA A 71 9.65 2.45 -16.09
C ALA A 71 9.42 3.79 -15.34
N TRP A 72 8.30 3.92 -14.61
CA TRP A 72 7.90 5.15 -13.92
C TRP A 72 8.00 5.05 -12.40
N SER A 73 8.39 3.91 -11.82
CA SER A 73 8.35 3.70 -10.37
C SER A 73 9.27 4.62 -9.56
N ALA A 74 10.33 5.16 -10.17
CA ALA A 74 11.21 6.12 -9.51
C ALA A 74 10.56 7.52 -9.41
N GLN A 75 9.64 7.85 -10.31
CA GLN A 75 9.00 9.16 -10.43
C GLN A 75 7.59 9.15 -9.86
N VAL A 76 6.86 8.05 -9.96
CA VAL A 76 5.44 7.92 -9.60
C VAL A 76 5.25 6.70 -8.70
N CYS A 77 4.86 6.92 -7.45
CA CYS A 77 4.74 5.86 -6.44
C CYS A 77 3.70 4.80 -6.83
N PHE A 78 2.62 5.23 -7.50
CA PHE A 78 1.54 4.34 -7.95
C PHE A 78 1.91 3.49 -9.18
N ALA A 79 3.02 3.77 -9.87
CA ALA A 79 3.37 3.08 -11.10
C ALA A 79 4.07 1.72 -10.89
N GLY A 80 4.44 1.36 -9.66
CA GLY A 80 4.99 0.04 -9.32
C GLY A 80 4.04 -0.79 -8.45
N ARG A 81 4.48 -1.97 -8.03
CA ARG A 81 3.81 -2.77 -6.99
C ARG A 81 4.78 -3.03 -5.84
N GLY A 82 4.44 -2.57 -4.65
CA GLY A 82 5.20 -2.69 -3.43
C GLY A 82 4.58 -3.72 -2.47
N PRO A 83 5.38 -4.29 -1.55
CA PRO A 83 4.88 -5.21 -0.53
C PRO A 83 3.77 -4.57 0.31
N GLY A 84 2.70 -5.31 0.56
CA GLY A 84 1.54 -4.88 1.35
C GLY A 84 0.57 -3.93 0.63
N GLU A 85 0.90 -3.45 -0.57
CA GLU A 85 -0.02 -2.61 -1.34
C GLU A 85 -1.27 -3.38 -1.80
N VAL A 86 -2.39 -2.68 -1.92
CA VAL A 86 -3.71 -3.26 -2.24
C VAL A 86 -4.09 -2.92 -3.67
N PHE A 87 -4.58 -3.92 -4.40
CA PHE A 87 -5.00 -3.81 -5.78
C PHE A 87 -6.43 -4.33 -5.95
N VAL A 88 -7.15 -3.74 -6.92
CA VAL A 88 -8.47 -4.19 -7.35
C VAL A 88 -8.40 -4.73 -8.78
N SER A 89 -9.06 -5.86 -9.03
CA SER A 89 -9.15 -6.54 -10.32
C SER A 89 -10.49 -6.21 -11.02
N PRO A 90 -10.63 -6.45 -12.35
CA PRO A 90 -9.69 -7.15 -13.24
C PRO A 90 -8.51 -6.30 -13.76
N GLU A 91 -8.58 -4.98 -13.73
CA GLU A 91 -7.56 -4.09 -14.33
C GLU A 91 -6.25 -4.04 -13.53
N GLY A 92 -6.27 -4.49 -12.26
CA GLY A 92 -5.11 -4.47 -11.38
C GLY A 92 -4.72 -3.06 -10.95
N GLN A 93 -5.72 -2.20 -10.76
CA GLN A 93 -5.57 -0.82 -10.29
C GLN A 93 -5.10 -0.82 -8.83
N LYS A 94 -4.14 0.04 -8.50
CA LYS A 94 -3.68 0.19 -7.10
C LYS A 94 -4.70 1.02 -6.33
N LEU A 95 -5.31 0.40 -5.32
CA LEU A 95 -6.23 1.07 -4.40
C LEU A 95 -5.46 1.75 -3.26
N THR A 96 -4.43 1.09 -2.72
CA THR A 96 -3.65 1.60 -1.58
C THR A 96 -2.16 1.48 -1.84
N GLY A 97 -1.44 2.59 -1.77
CA GLY A 97 0.02 2.63 -1.68
C GLY A 97 0.49 2.64 -0.23
N LEU A 98 1.64 2.02 0.05
CA LEU A 98 2.27 2.02 1.38
C LEU A 98 3.68 2.62 1.32
N SER A 99 4.08 3.28 2.40
CA SER A 99 5.46 3.73 2.62
C SER A 99 5.83 3.61 4.09
N GLN A 100 7.11 3.33 4.37
CA GLN A 100 7.70 3.23 5.71
C GLN A 100 9.02 4.00 5.76
#